data_AF-A0A7J3LMC9-F1
#
_entry.id   AF-A0A7J3LMC9-F1
#
_cell.length_a   1.000
_cell.length_b   1.000
_cell.length_c   1.000
_cell.angle_alpha   90.00
_cell.angle_beta   90.00
_cell.angle_gamma   90.00
#
_symmetry.space_group_name_H-M   'P 1'
#
loop_
_entity.id
_entity.type
_entity.pdbx_description
1 polymer ?
#
loop_
_entity_poly.entity_id
_entity_poly.type
_entity_poly.pdbx_seq_one_letter_code
_entity_poly.pdbx_strand_id
1 'polypeptide(L)'
;MRYSIMFILIAALLSGCAGDKISSDRITVVTTLLPLYEFAAKIGGDRADVSLLLPPGAEPHTFEPKPSDAVRISKADVFIYTGAGMEPWAEDMLLGLNNPSLSVLDASTAVTLLKAEDHGHEGEHEHSHEDERAFEWAAVFELDAGEYIWSFAKVNGEYAEPSMKMIILETQTPDASGIQLAENRAKELMHSSNKGIKEHGSALIPMDIAYQLNFAPNLPVSSFTIKIDKKGHYVFFTEYMPLEFEADEHFFKDSHGNNMEPSAEEPESRHDHDEMHEKENIQIYDEMHKHAENRSAGHHHGEFDPHIWLDFTNDMKIADAIAEVFSQKDPEGREYYFANAKAYKAKLEKLDSDYIQALSNCRTKEFITGGHNAYAYLAKRYGLSFISAHGISPDSEPTPQTLAEIIKITREHGLKHVMFEELVSPRLAEAISEQTGAKTILFNPGHNLGKDDFGNGVTFISLMEQNLESLKTALDCR
;
A
#
# COMPACT_ATOMS: atom_id res chain seq x y z
N MET A 1 73.47 -39.13 52.80
CA MET A 1 72.82 -38.36 53.88
C MET A 1 72.47 -36.98 53.31
N ARG A 2 71.21 -36.55 53.51
CA ARG A 2 70.61 -35.22 53.23
C ARG A 2 69.78 -35.07 51.94
N TYR A 3 68.53 -34.68 52.18
CA TYR A 3 67.36 -34.50 51.32
C TYR A 3 67.38 -33.14 50.59
N SER A 4 66.66 -33.05 49.45
CA SER A 4 65.85 -31.90 48.97
C SER A 4 65.14 -32.37 47.69
N ILE A 5 63.85 -32.76 47.68
CA ILE A 5 62.62 -31.94 47.65
C ILE A 5 62.57 -30.97 46.46
N MET A 6 61.79 -31.39 45.44
CA MET A 6 60.71 -30.63 44.77
C MET A 6 61.07 -29.43 43.86
N PHE A 7 60.87 -29.58 42.55
CA PHE A 7 59.69 -29.06 41.82
C PHE A 7 59.79 -29.46 40.34
N ILE A 8 58.84 -30.28 39.89
CA ILE A 8 58.59 -30.56 38.48
C ILE A 8 57.76 -29.38 37.94
N LEU A 9 58.35 -28.57 37.06
CA LEU A 9 57.61 -27.62 36.23
C LEU A 9 57.41 -28.26 34.85
N ILE A 10 56.33 -29.04 34.71
CA ILE A 10 55.83 -29.45 33.39
C ILE A 10 55.10 -28.23 32.82
N ALA A 11 55.75 -27.56 31.88
CA ALA A 11 55.09 -26.59 31.01
C ALA A 11 54.17 -27.37 30.06
N ALA A 12 52.88 -27.40 30.38
CA ALA A 12 51.86 -27.91 29.48
C ALA A 12 51.71 -26.94 28.30
N LEU A 13 52.25 -27.32 27.14
CA LEU A 13 51.88 -26.77 25.84
C LEU A 13 50.44 -27.20 25.53
N LEU A 14 49.47 -26.43 26.03
CA LEU A 14 48.13 -26.41 25.48
C LEU A 14 48.18 -25.51 24.24
N SER A 15 48.49 -26.09 23.08
CA SER A 15 48.11 -25.50 21.80
C SER A 15 46.59 -25.43 21.79
N GLY A 16 46.08 -24.24 22.04
CA GLY A 16 44.66 -23.94 22.00
C GLY A 16 44.11 -24.29 20.62
N CYS A 17 43.16 -25.22 20.58
CA CYS A 17 42.09 -25.14 19.61
C CYS A 17 41.40 -23.81 19.86
N ALA A 18 41.72 -22.79 19.05
CA ALA A 18 40.80 -21.70 18.82
C ALA A 18 39.57 -22.32 18.16
N GLY A 19 38.65 -22.83 18.98
CA GLY A 19 37.26 -22.85 18.56
C GLY A 19 36.92 -21.40 18.34
N ASP A 20 36.59 -21.05 17.10
CA ASP A 20 35.94 -19.79 16.81
C ASP A 20 34.80 -19.66 17.81
N LYS A 21 34.96 -18.72 18.75
CA LYS A 21 33.82 -18.18 19.48
C LYS A 21 33.03 -17.43 18.42
N ILE A 22 32.15 -18.13 17.72
CA ILE A 22 31.01 -17.53 17.06
C ILE A 22 30.30 -16.75 18.17
N SER A 23 30.44 -15.43 18.13
CA SER A 23 29.72 -14.52 19.03
C SER A 23 28.24 -14.88 18.96
N SER A 24 27.62 -15.07 20.13
CA SER A 24 26.32 -15.72 20.31
C SER A 24 25.11 -14.85 20.02
N ASP A 25 25.27 -13.64 19.50
CA ASP A 25 24.15 -12.71 19.39
C ASP A 25 23.70 -12.62 17.94
N ARG A 26 22.97 -13.65 17.51
CA ARG A 26 22.20 -13.59 16.26
C ARG A 26 21.12 -12.54 16.39
N ILE A 27 20.94 -11.71 15.38
CA ILE A 27 19.82 -10.78 15.35
C ILE A 27 18.51 -11.56 15.23
N THR A 28 17.52 -11.21 16.05
CA THR A 28 16.19 -11.84 16.02
C THR A 28 15.27 -11.08 15.08
N VAL A 29 14.72 -11.76 14.09
CA VAL A 29 13.94 -11.14 13.00
C VAL A 29 12.55 -11.76 12.94
N VAL A 30 11.53 -10.91 12.90
CA VAL A 30 10.14 -11.31 12.64
C VAL A 30 9.72 -10.76 11.29
N THR A 31 9.22 -11.62 10.42
CA THR A 31 8.72 -11.25 9.09
C THR A 31 7.25 -11.62 8.95
N THR A 32 6.48 -10.93 8.11
CA THR A 32 5.05 -11.20 7.94
C THR A 32 4.75 -12.29 6.92
N LEU A 33 5.29 -12.20 5.70
CA LEU A 33 5.00 -13.09 4.58
C LEU A 33 6.18 -14.00 4.19
N LEU A 34 5.89 -15.04 3.39
CA LEU A 34 6.88 -16.00 2.88
C LEU A 34 8.05 -15.34 2.14
N PRO A 35 7.86 -14.40 1.18
CA PRO A 35 8.98 -13.81 0.46
C PRO A 35 9.94 -13.09 1.41
N LEU A 36 9.39 -12.27 2.33
CA LEU A 36 10.17 -11.55 3.34
C LEU A 36 10.92 -12.50 4.27
N TYR A 37 10.26 -13.57 4.73
CA TYR A 37 10.89 -14.62 5.54
C TYR A 37 12.09 -15.22 4.81
N GLU A 38 11.92 -15.62 3.55
CA GLU A 38 12.99 -16.25 2.80
C GLU A 38 14.14 -15.27 2.53
N PHE A 39 13.84 -14.05 2.12
CA PHE A 39 14.86 -13.03 1.83
C PHE A 39 15.68 -12.76 3.08
N ALA A 40 15.01 -12.48 4.20
CA ALA A 40 15.65 -12.29 5.51
C ALA A 40 16.47 -13.51 5.93
N ALA A 41 15.95 -14.72 5.81
CA ALA A 41 16.66 -15.93 6.19
C ALA A 41 17.92 -16.18 5.32
N LYS A 42 17.83 -15.92 4.01
CA LYS A 42 18.98 -16.09 3.10
C LYS A 42 20.02 -15.01 3.26
N ILE A 43 19.62 -13.77 3.51
CA ILE A 43 20.53 -12.64 3.74
C ILE A 43 21.20 -12.79 5.10
N GLY A 44 20.40 -13.05 6.14
CA GLY A 44 20.84 -13.17 7.53
C GLY A 44 21.70 -14.40 7.81
N GLY A 45 21.50 -15.49 7.06
CA GLY A 45 22.32 -16.70 7.16
C GLY A 45 22.41 -17.24 8.59
N ASP A 46 23.61 -17.54 9.06
CA ASP A 46 23.88 -18.01 10.42
C ASP A 46 23.99 -16.89 11.47
N ARG A 47 23.84 -15.62 11.05
CA ARG A 47 23.87 -14.42 11.92
C ARG A 47 22.49 -13.88 12.27
N ALA A 48 21.42 -14.40 11.67
CA ALA A 48 20.05 -14.04 12.00
C ALA A 48 19.21 -15.26 12.39
N ASP A 49 18.33 -15.08 13.37
CA ASP A 49 17.24 -16.02 13.66
C ASP A 49 15.93 -15.42 13.12
N VAL A 50 15.48 -15.92 11.98
CA VAL A 50 14.37 -15.36 11.22
C VAL A 50 13.13 -16.22 11.42
N SER A 51 12.00 -15.57 11.67
CA SER A 51 10.78 -16.26 12.05
C SER A 51 9.57 -15.64 11.34
N LEU A 52 8.74 -16.48 10.71
CA LEU A 52 7.52 -16.07 10.01
C LEU A 52 6.37 -15.86 11.01
N LEU A 53 5.69 -14.73 10.94
CA LEU A 53 4.54 -14.40 11.79
C LEU A 53 3.29 -15.12 11.31
N LEU A 54 3.02 -15.05 10.01
CA LEU A 54 1.88 -15.70 9.38
C LEU A 54 2.00 -17.22 9.49
N PRO A 55 1.03 -17.91 10.12
CA PRO A 55 1.07 -19.37 10.18
C PRO A 55 1.00 -20.02 8.79
N PRO A 56 1.69 -21.15 8.54
CA PRO A 56 1.54 -21.87 7.28
C PRO A 56 0.08 -22.23 6.97
N GLY A 57 -0.36 -21.91 5.76
CA GLY A 57 -1.71 -22.10 5.24
C GLY A 57 -2.72 -21.02 5.65
N ALA A 58 -2.31 -19.97 6.37
CA ALA A 58 -3.17 -18.83 6.66
C ALA A 58 -3.23 -17.85 5.49
N GLU A 59 -4.40 -17.25 5.28
CA GLU A 59 -4.62 -16.17 4.31
C GLU A 59 -4.16 -14.83 4.92
N PRO A 60 -3.14 -14.15 4.35
CA PRO A 60 -2.64 -12.91 4.93
C PRO A 60 -3.61 -11.73 4.84
N HIS A 61 -4.47 -11.65 3.81
CA HIS A 61 -5.42 -10.54 3.67
C HIS A 61 -6.46 -10.48 4.78
N THR A 62 -6.71 -11.59 5.47
CA THR A 62 -7.64 -11.69 6.61
C THR A 62 -6.94 -12.02 7.92
N PHE A 63 -5.61 -12.02 7.92
CA PHE A 63 -4.83 -12.32 9.11
C PHE A 63 -4.86 -11.16 10.11
N GLU A 64 -5.37 -11.45 11.30
CA GLU A 64 -5.24 -10.57 12.46
C GLU A 64 -4.22 -11.14 13.47
N PRO A 65 -3.25 -10.34 13.91
CA PRO A 65 -2.24 -10.76 14.87
C PRO A 65 -2.83 -10.91 16.27
N LYS A 66 -2.33 -11.87 17.03
CA LYS A 66 -2.70 -12.07 18.44
C LYS A 66 -1.83 -11.21 19.36
N PRO A 67 -2.24 -10.96 20.62
CA PRO A 67 -1.38 -10.29 21.59
C PRO A 67 -0.01 -10.96 21.79
N SER A 68 0.08 -12.28 21.62
CA SER A 68 1.35 -13.02 21.64
C SER A 68 2.29 -12.65 20.50
N ASP A 69 1.73 -12.29 19.34
CA ASP A 69 2.49 -11.89 18.16
C ASP A 69 3.07 -10.49 18.35
N ALA A 70 2.31 -9.57 18.94
CA ALA A 70 2.81 -8.26 19.36
C ALA A 70 3.97 -8.38 20.37
N VAL A 71 3.86 -9.30 21.34
CA VAL A 71 4.97 -9.58 22.28
C VAL A 71 6.19 -10.15 21.56
N ARG A 72 6.00 -11.00 20.56
CA ARG A 72 7.10 -11.55 19.75
C ARG A 72 7.80 -10.48 18.93
N ILE A 73 7.04 -9.60 18.28
CA ILE A 73 7.57 -8.45 17.52
C ILE A 73 8.29 -7.48 18.46
N SER A 74 7.69 -7.14 19.61
CA SER A 74 8.31 -6.26 20.61
C SER A 74 9.65 -6.76 21.14
N LYS A 75 9.89 -8.08 21.13
CA LYS A 75 11.16 -8.68 21.59
C LYS A 75 12.19 -8.86 20.48
N ALA A 76 11.81 -8.65 19.23
CA ALA A 76 12.70 -8.81 18.10
C ALA A 76 13.68 -7.64 17.99
N ASP A 77 14.77 -7.89 17.28
CA ASP A 77 15.73 -6.88 16.84
C ASP A 77 15.26 -6.16 15.59
N VAL A 78 14.63 -6.91 14.68
CA VAL A 78 14.10 -6.40 13.41
C VAL A 78 12.70 -6.94 13.13
N PHE A 79 11.79 -6.07 12.72
CA PHE A 79 10.47 -6.43 12.18
C PHE A 79 10.37 -6.01 10.72
N ILE A 80 10.01 -6.95 9.84
CA ILE A 80 9.89 -6.71 8.39
C ILE A 80 8.49 -7.08 7.94
N TYR A 81 7.76 -6.13 7.37
CA TYR A 81 6.43 -6.33 6.82
C TYR A 81 6.33 -5.78 5.39
N THR A 82 5.26 -6.11 4.69
CA THR A 82 5.13 -5.81 3.27
C THR A 82 4.76 -4.34 3.05
N GLY A 83 3.79 -3.83 3.82
CA GLY A 83 3.27 -2.47 3.67
C GLY A 83 2.28 -2.34 2.51
N ALA A 84 2.08 -1.13 1.99
CA ALA A 84 1.12 -0.82 0.93
C ALA A 84 -0.32 -1.34 1.19
N GLY A 85 -0.73 -1.43 2.46
CA GLY A 85 -2.05 -1.95 2.85
C GLY A 85 -2.14 -3.47 3.06
N MET A 86 -1.06 -4.23 2.88
CA MET A 86 -1.04 -5.69 3.07
C MET A 86 -1.30 -6.11 4.52
N GLU A 87 -0.63 -5.45 5.46
CA GLU A 87 -0.80 -5.68 6.90
C GLU A 87 -1.39 -4.43 7.56
N PRO A 88 -2.71 -4.19 7.44
CA PRO A 88 -3.34 -2.94 7.91
C PRO A 88 -3.20 -2.75 9.43
N TRP A 89 -2.94 -3.81 10.17
CA TRP A 89 -2.70 -3.80 11.62
C TRP A 89 -1.28 -3.40 12.02
N ALA A 90 -0.32 -3.36 11.09
CA ALA A 90 1.10 -3.23 11.41
C ALA A 90 1.42 -1.89 12.09
N GLU A 91 0.95 -0.79 11.51
CA GLU A 91 1.15 0.55 12.09
C GLU A 91 0.51 0.65 13.48
N ASP A 92 -0.67 0.07 13.67
CA ASP A 92 -1.37 0.06 14.95
C ASP A 92 -0.62 -0.62 16.04
N MET A 93 -0.12 -1.79 15.71
CA MET A 93 0.68 -2.55 16.61
C MET A 93 1.94 -1.80 16.97
N LEU A 94 2.66 -1.26 15.97
CA LEU A 94 3.95 -0.58 16.15
C LEU A 94 3.85 0.64 17.07
N LEU A 95 2.80 1.46 16.94
CA LEU A 95 2.55 2.58 17.87
C LEU A 95 2.34 2.12 19.33
N GLY A 96 1.79 0.92 19.52
CA GLY A 96 1.56 0.32 20.83
C GLY A 96 2.77 -0.42 21.40
N LEU A 97 3.84 -0.62 20.63
CA LEU A 97 5.03 -1.35 21.11
C LEU A 97 5.96 -0.45 21.91
N ASN A 98 6.46 -0.99 23.02
CA ASN A 98 7.49 -0.33 23.83
C ASN A 98 8.87 -0.98 23.59
N ASN A 99 9.44 -0.77 22.41
CA ASN A 99 10.81 -1.17 22.10
C ASN A 99 11.49 -0.12 21.18
N PRO A 100 12.23 0.86 21.74
CA PRO A 100 12.92 1.88 20.95
C PRO A 100 14.14 1.34 20.18
N SER A 101 14.53 0.08 20.42
CA SER A 101 15.64 -0.59 19.75
C SER A 101 15.19 -1.51 18.62
N LEU A 102 13.88 -1.65 18.38
CA LEU A 102 13.33 -2.41 17.27
C LEU A 102 13.57 -1.64 15.97
N SER A 103 14.28 -2.25 15.03
CA SER A 103 14.35 -1.74 13.66
C SER A 103 13.16 -2.24 12.87
N VAL A 104 12.45 -1.34 12.20
CA VAL A 104 11.27 -1.68 11.39
C VAL A 104 11.58 -1.44 9.92
N LEU A 105 11.25 -2.41 9.07
CA LEU A 105 11.32 -2.29 7.63
C LEU A 105 9.94 -2.52 7.01
N ASP A 106 9.37 -1.46 6.46
CA ASP A 106 8.27 -1.51 5.51
C ASP A 106 8.84 -1.76 4.10
N ALA A 107 8.62 -2.95 3.55
CA ALA A 107 9.18 -3.32 2.24
C ALA A 107 8.63 -2.47 1.08
N SER A 108 7.41 -1.91 1.22
CA SER A 108 6.77 -1.07 0.21
C SER A 108 7.54 0.23 -0.02
N THR A 109 8.26 0.74 0.99
CA THR A 109 9.07 1.95 0.88
C THR A 109 10.30 1.79 -0.01
N ALA A 110 10.71 0.54 -0.30
CA ALA A 110 11.86 0.26 -1.16
C ALA A 110 11.51 0.24 -2.66
N VAL A 111 10.24 0.37 -3.02
CA VAL A 111 9.74 0.11 -4.38
C VAL A 111 8.78 1.18 -4.88
N THR A 112 8.51 1.17 -6.18
CA THR A 112 7.46 2.02 -6.77
C THR A 112 6.16 1.23 -6.80
N LEU A 113 5.13 1.75 -6.14
CA LEU A 113 3.86 1.06 -6.01
C LEU A 113 2.98 1.23 -7.26
N LEU A 114 2.25 0.17 -7.59
CA LEU A 114 1.13 0.24 -8.52
C LEU A 114 -0.11 0.68 -7.76
N LYS A 115 -0.89 1.57 -8.36
CA LYS A 115 -2.23 1.87 -7.85
C LYS A 115 -3.07 0.61 -7.91
N ALA A 116 -3.94 0.44 -6.93
CA ALA A 116 -4.96 -0.59 -6.96
C ALA A 116 -5.89 -0.30 -8.14
N GLU A 117 -5.70 -0.99 -9.26
CA GLU A 117 -6.66 -1.00 -10.35
C GLU A 117 -7.70 -2.09 -10.06
N ASP A 118 -8.96 -1.68 -9.96
CA ASP A 118 -10.06 -2.64 -10.02
C ASP A 118 -10.11 -3.12 -11.47
N HIS A 119 -9.45 -4.25 -11.77
CA HIS A 119 -9.50 -4.88 -13.08
C HIS A 119 -10.88 -5.52 -13.32
N GLY A 120 -11.95 -4.73 -13.17
CA GLY A 120 -13.28 -4.95 -13.68
C GLY A 120 -13.44 -4.23 -15.02
N HIS A 121 -13.10 -4.92 -16.09
CA HIS A 121 -13.45 -4.62 -17.48
C HIS A 121 -13.22 -3.19 -17.99
N GLU A 122 -12.11 -2.97 -18.71
CA GLU A 122 -12.11 -2.01 -19.81
C GLU A 122 -11.75 -2.69 -21.13
N GLY A 123 -12.76 -2.82 -21.99
CA GLY A 123 -12.55 -2.93 -23.43
C GLY A 123 -12.18 -1.56 -23.98
N GLU A 124 -11.06 -1.51 -24.69
CA GLU A 124 -10.63 -0.49 -25.67
C GLU A 124 -11.19 0.94 -25.50
N HIS A 125 -10.43 1.83 -24.85
CA HIS A 125 -10.34 3.23 -25.28
C HIS A 125 -8.95 3.81 -24.96
N GLU A 126 -8.18 4.11 -26.02
CA GLU A 126 -7.02 5.01 -25.93
C GLU A 126 -7.47 6.38 -25.41
N HIS A 127 -7.10 6.75 -24.18
CA HIS A 127 -7.00 8.15 -23.80
C HIS A 127 -5.74 8.41 -22.96
N SER A 128 -5.03 9.43 -23.43
CA SER A 128 -3.77 9.96 -22.92
C SER A 128 -3.76 10.16 -21.40
N HIS A 129 -2.79 9.54 -20.74
CA HIS A 129 -2.43 9.82 -19.35
C HIS A 129 -1.92 11.26 -19.19
N GLU A 130 -2.75 12.12 -18.62
CA GLU A 130 -2.33 13.34 -17.92
C GLU A 130 -3.49 13.78 -16.99
N ASP A 131 -3.46 13.34 -15.72
CA ASP A 131 -3.76 14.15 -14.53
C ASP A 131 -3.88 13.27 -13.27
N GLU A 132 -2.99 13.52 -12.32
CA GLU A 132 -3.03 13.04 -10.95
C GLU A 132 -4.07 13.87 -10.16
N ARG A 133 -5.00 13.22 -9.43
CA ARG A 133 -6.00 13.78 -8.50
C ARG A 133 -6.66 15.11 -8.93
N ALA A 134 -7.88 15.03 -9.49
CA ALA A 134 -8.65 16.19 -9.97
C ALA A 134 -8.99 17.28 -8.92
N PHE A 135 -8.99 16.93 -7.63
CA PHE A 135 -9.23 17.80 -6.48
C PHE A 135 -8.59 17.18 -5.22
N GLU A 136 -8.25 18.00 -4.23
CA GLU A 136 -7.58 17.56 -3.00
C GLU A 136 -8.51 17.48 -1.78
N TRP A 137 -9.65 18.17 -1.80
CA TRP A 137 -10.60 18.18 -0.69
C TRP A 137 -12.04 18.23 -1.17
N ALA A 138 -12.91 17.56 -0.44
CA ALA A 138 -14.35 17.59 -0.66
C ALA A 138 -15.11 17.57 0.67
N ALA A 139 -16.27 18.21 0.72
CA ALA A 139 -17.12 18.15 1.90
C ALA A 139 -18.59 18.39 1.62
N VAL A 140 -19.45 17.81 2.47
CA VAL A 140 -20.90 18.01 2.47
C VAL A 140 -21.27 19.03 3.52
N PHE A 141 -22.07 20.02 3.17
CA PHE A 141 -22.67 20.97 4.11
C PHE A 141 -24.19 20.90 4.06
N GLU A 142 -24.84 20.91 5.22
CA GLU A 142 -26.26 21.29 5.31
C GLU A 142 -26.36 22.81 5.35
N LEU A 143 -26.97 23.40 4.32
CA LEU A 143 -27.09 24.85 4.19
C LEU A 143 -28.58 25.24 4.08
N ASP A 144 -28.95 26.31 4.77
CA ASP A 144 -30.24 26.97 4.60
C ASP A 144 -30.19 27.94 3.40
N ALA A 145 -31.36 28.36 2.91
CA ALA A 145 -31.40 29.38 1.87
C ALA A 145 -30.82 30.70 2.40
N GLY A 146 -29.79 31.23 1.74
CA GLY A 146 -29.04 32.38 2.23
C GLY A 146 -27.73 32.63 1.50
N GLU A 147 -26.94 33.54 2.06
CA GLU A 147 -25.60 33.87 1.57
C GLU A 147 -24.55 33.49 2.61
N TYR A 148 -23.49 32.85 2.13
CA TYR A 148 -22.35 32.42 2.92
C TYR A 148 -21.06 33.00 2.32
N ILE A 149 -20.01 33.08 3.12
CA ILE A 149 -18.73 33.65 2.71
C ILE A 149 -17.67 32.55 2.76
N TRP A 150 -17.06 32.28 1.61
CA TRP A 150 -15.82 31.52 1.52
C TRP A 150 -14.63 32.45 1.41
N SER A 151 -13.62 32.28 2.24
CA SER A 151 -12.45 33.15 2.34
C SER A 151 -11.16 32.36 2.14
N PHE A 152 -10.20 33.01 1.50
CA PHE A 152 -8.83 32.56 1.32
C PHE A 152 -7.93 33.62 1.93
N ALA A 153 -7.20 33.27 2.98
CA ALA A 153 -6.25 34.13 3.67
C ALA A 153 -4.81 33.78 3.29
N LYS A 154 -3.92 34.77 3.38
CA LYS A 154 -2.49 34.54 3.22
C LYS A 154 -1.90 33.91 4.48
N VAL A 155 -1.21 32.80 4.33
CA VAL A 155 -0.44 32.17 5.41
C VAL A 155 1.01 32.62 5.28
N ASN A 156 1.61 33.14 6.36
CA ASN A 156 2.96 33.72 6.34
C ASN A 156 3.21 34.83 5.30
N GLY A 157 2.15 35.55 4.88
CA GLY A 157 2.25 36.71 3.99
C GLY A 157 2.06 36.43 2.50
N GLU A 158 1.81 35.17 2.11
CA GLU A 158 1.52 34.75 0.73
C GLU A 158 0.31 33.82 0.66
N TYR A 159 -0.34 33.74 -0.50
CA TYR A 159 -1.33 32.67 -0.76
C TYR A 159 -0.56 31.41 -1.16
N ALA A 160 -1.04 30.23 -0.73
CA ALA A 160 -0.46 28.96 -1.16
C ALA A 160 -0.42 28.86 -2.70
N GLU A 161 -1.52 29.25 -3.35
CA GLU A 161 -1.65 29.37 -4.80
C GLU A 161 -2.40 30.65 -5.19
N PRO A 162 -2.22 31.22 -6.41
CA PRO A 162 -2.84 32.48 -6.82
C PRO A 162 -4.33 32.34 -7.19
N SER A 163 -4.82 31.11 -7.32
CA SER A 163 -6.21 30.79 -7.65
C SER A 163 -6.53 29.34 -7.28
N MET A 164 -7.82 29.02 -7.19
CA MET A 164 -8.30 27.66 -6.91
C MET A 164 -9.52 27.32 -7.77
N LYS A 165 -9.64 26.08 -8.26
CA LYS A 165 -10.93 25.58 -8.76
C LYS A 165 -11.85 25.11 -7.64
N MET A 166 -13.13 25.43 -7.76
CA MET A 166 -14.17 25.00 -6.82
C MET A 166 -15.43 24.55 -7.57
N ILE A 167 -16.03 23.44 -7.13
CA ILE A 167 -17.32 22.94 -7.61
C ILE A 167 -18.28 22.91 -6.42
N ILE A 168 -19.56 23.23 -6.67
CA ILE A 168 -20.63 23.18 -5.68
C ILE A 168 -21.84 22.46 -6.30
N LEU A 169 -22.15 21.26 -5.81
CA LEU A 169 -23.24 20.41 -6.31
C LEU A 169 -24.29 20.18 -5.22
N GLU A 170 -25.56 20.06 -5.61
CA GLU A 170 -26.61 19.59 -4.70
C GLU A 170 -26.50 18.08 -4.48
N THR A 171 -26.75 17.63 -3.25
CA THR A 171 -26.87 16.20 -2.93
C THR A 171 -28.08 15.90 -2.05
N GLN A 172 -28.56 14.66 -2.09
CA GLN A 172 -29.63 14.16 -1.22
C GLN A 172 -29.10 13.39 -0.01
N THR A 173 -27.79 13.09 0.02
CA THR A 173 -27.14 12.30 1.06
C THR A 173 -26.25 13.21 1.90
N PRO A 174 -26.53 13.38 3.21
CA PRO A 174 -25.88 14.36 4.08
C PRO A 174 -24.52 13.90 4.66
N ASP A 175 -24.08 12.69 4.33
CA ASP A 175 -22.86 12.06 4.84
C ASP A 175 -21.82 11.87 3.72
N ALA A 176 -20.68 11.24 4.03
CA ALA A 176 -19.58 11.00 3.10
C ALA A 176 -20.01 10.28 1.80
N SER A 177 -21.09 9.50 1.83
CA SER A 177 -21.64 8.88 0.62
C SER A 177 -22.08 9.92 -0.42
N GLY A 178 -22.43 11.14 0.01
CA GLY A 178 -22.73 12.26 -0.89
C GLY A 178 -21.52 12.75 -1.66
N ILE A 179 -20.33 12.70 -1.07
CA ILE A 179 -19.06 12.99 -1.73
C ILE A 179 -18.81 11.91 -2.79
N GLN A 180 -18.86 10.64 -2.39
CA GLN A 180 -18.60 9.50 -3.27
C GLN A 180 -19.53 9.47 -4.50
N LEU A 181 -20.81 9.78 -4.32
CA LEU A 181 -21.80 9.83 -5.41
C LEU A 181 -21.55 10.99 -6.39
N ALA A 182 -20.99 12.11 -5.90
CA ALA A 182 -20.73 13.30 -6.70
C ALA A 182 -19.31 13.32 -7.31
N GLU A 183 -18.40 12.47 -6.84
CA GLU A 183 -16.98 12.47 -7.19
C GLU A 183 -16.70 12.34 -8.69
N ASN A 184 -17.28 11.36 -9.37
CA ASN A 184 -17.05 11.18 -10.81
C ASN A 184 -17.50 12.41 -11.61
N ARG A 185 -18.63 13.00 -11.22
CA ARG A 185 -19.13 14.22 -11.84
C ARG A 185 -18.20 15.41 -11.57
N ALA A 186 -17.67 15.51 -10.35
CA ALA A 186 -16.71 16.55 -10.00
C ALA A 186 -15.40 16.42 -10.78
N LYS A 187 -14.87 15.21 -10.96
CA LYS A 187 -13.68 14.93 -11.79
C LYS A 187 -13.88 15.42 -13.22
N GLU A 188 -14.99 15.05 -13.85
CA GLU A 188 -15.34 15.54 -15.20
C GLU A 188 -15.36 17.06 -15.29
N LEU A 189 -15.96 17.73 -14.30
CA LEU A 189 -16.07 19.18 -14.26
C LEU A 189 -14.72 19.87 -14.02
N MET A 190 -13.87 19.32 -13.15
CA MET A 190 -12.53 19.86 -12.85
C MET A 190 -11.60 19.89 -14.08
N HIS A 191 -11.67 18.86 -14.93
CA HIS A 191 -10.93 18.81 -16.19
C HIS A 191 -11.64 19.49 -17.37
N SER A 192 -12.90 19.91 -17.18
CA SER A 192 -13.65 20.57 -18.25
C SER A 192 -13.05 21.93 -18.62
N SER A 193 -13.12 22.27 -19.91
CA SER A 193 -12.74 23.60 -20.41
C SER A 193 -13.81 24.67 -20.11
N ASN A 194 -15.00 24.26 -19.67
CA ASN A 194 -16.11 25.13 -19.33
C ASN A 194 -16.01 25.61 -17.88
N LYS A 195 -15.32 26.74 -17.68
CA LYS A 195 -15.04 27.28 -16.34
C LYS A 195 -15.76 28.59 -16.10
N GLY A 196 -16.32 28.75 -14.90
CA GLY A 196 -16.82 30.02 -14.40
C GLY A 196 -15.70 30.83 -13.76
N ILE A 197 -15.02 31.69 -14.51
CA ILE A 197 -13.95 32.54 -13.95
C ILE A 197 -14.59 33.61 -13.03
N LYS A 198 -14.09 33.71 -11.80
CA LYS A 198 -14.61 34.59 -10.75
C LYS A 198 -13.45 35.28 -10.06
N GLU A 199 -13.56 36.59 -9.91
CA GLU A 199 -12.61 37.41 -9.18
C GLU A 199 -13.09 37.60 -7.73
N HIS A 200 -12.18 37.98 -6.82
CA HIS A 200 -12.51 38.38 -5.45
C HIS A 200 -13.78 39.24 -5.36
N GLY A 201 -14.67 38.89 -4.42
CA GLY A 201 -15.95 39.56 -4.16
C GLY A 201 -17.09 39.09 -5.06
N SER A 202 -16.84 38.13 -5.97
CA SER A 202 -17.87 37.56 -6.82
C SER A 202 -18.76 36.56 -6.07
N ALA A 203 -19.99 36.38 -6.59
CA ALA A 203 -20.90 35.35 -6.11
C ALA A 203 -20.82 34.04 -6.93
N LEU A 204 -20.96 32.92 -6.23
CA LEU A 204 -21.05 31.54 -6.70
C LEU A 204 -22.46 31.01 -6.40
N ILE A 205 -22.99 30.19 -7.29
CA ILE A 205 -24.26 29.46 -7.11
C ILE A 205 -24.03 27.98 -7.39
N PRO A 206 -24.66 27.05 -6.67
CA PRO A 206 -24.57 25.62 -6.98
C PRO A 206 -24.98 25.32 -8.42
N MET A 207 -24.05 24.77 -9.22
CA MET A 207 -24.21 24.52 -10.66
C MET A 207 -23.20 23.46 -11.13
N ASP A 208 -23.53 22.78 -12.23
CA ASP A 208 -22.68 21.82 -12.94
C ASP A 208 -21.51 22.49 -13.71
N ILE A 209 -20.67 23.27 -13.02
CA ILE A 209 -19.47 23.91 -13.55
C ILE A 209 -18.33 23.93 -12.52
N ALA A 210 -17.08 23.94 -12.99
CA ALA A 210 -15.93 24.29 -12.16
C ALA A 210 -15.71 25.81 -12.19
N TYR A 211 -15.78 26.46 -11.02
CA TYR A 211 -15.43 27.86 -10.88
C TYR A 211 -13.91 28.00 -10.76
N GLN A 212 -13.28 28.87 -11.53
CA GLN A 212 -11.89 29.28 -11.31
C GLN A 212 -11.92 30.56 -10.46
N LEU A 213 -11.45 30.48 -9.21
CA LEU A 213 -11.47 31.57 -8.25
C LEU A 213 -10.11 32.28 -8.25
N ASN A 214 -10.04 33.49 -8.81
CA ASN A 214 -8.81 34.28 -8.86
C ASN A 214 -8.70 35.15 -7.61
N PHE A 215 -7.58 35.03 -6.88
CA PHE A 215 -7.36 35.79 -5.65
C PHE A 215 -6.82 37.19 -5.94
N ALA A 216 -7.11 38.13 -5.05
CA ALA A 216 -6.60 39.49 -5.12
C ALA A 216 -5.22 39.58 -4.45
N PRO A 217 -4.09 39.63 -5.20
CA PRO A 217 -2.75 39.51 -4.62
C PRO A 217 -2.37 40.65 -3.67
N ASN A 218 -3.05 41.80 -3.79
CA ASN A 218 -2.82 42.99 -2.97
C ASN A 218 -3.63 43.01 -1.66
N LEU A 219 -4.47 42.01 -1.42
CA LEU A 219 -5.26 41.89 -0.19
C LEU A 219 -4.70 40.77 0.69
N PRO A 220 -4.85 40.88 2.03
CA PRO A 220 -4.49 39.78 2.93
C PRO A 220 -5.49 38.62 2.87
N VAL A 221 -6.74 38.90 2.45
CA VAL A 221 -7.83 37.93 2.33
C VAL A 221 -8.62 38.19 1.04
N SER A 222 -8.95 37.12 0.32
CA SER A 222 -9.83 37.12 -0.83
C SER A 222 -11.08 36.31 -0.49
N SER A 223 -12.26 36.90 -0.59
CA SER A 223 -13.52 36.21 -0.31
C SER A 223 -14.45 36.13 -1.52
N PHE A 224 -15.35 35.15 -1.48
CA PHE A 224 -16.39 34.87 -2.47
C PHE A 224 -17.72 34.56 -1.74
N THR A 225 -18.83 35.00 -2.32
CA THR A 225 -20.16 34.77 -1.73
C THR A 225 -20.80 33.52 -2.33
N ILE A 226 -21.14 32.53 -1.51
CA ILE A 226 -21.90 31.36 -1.94
C ILE A 226 -23.37 31.64 -1.70
N LYS A 227 -24.18 31.59 -2.76
CA LYS A 227 -25.62 31.84 -2.71
C LYS A 227 -26.39 30.53 -2.81
N ILE A 228 -27.15 30.23 -1.77
CA ILE A 228 -27.96 29.02 -1.65
C ILE A 228 -29.43 29.41 -1.79
N ASP A 229 -30.08 28.94 -2.86
CA ASP A 229 -31.47 29.32 -3.18
C ASP A 229 -32.51 28.56 -2.34
N LYS A 230 -32.18 27.33 -1.92
CA LYS A 230 -33.06 26.46 -1.14
C LYS A 230 -32.28 25.72 -0.06
N LYS A 231 -32.92 25.45 1.08
CA LYS A 231 -32.35 24.58 2.11
C LYS A 231 -32.07 23.19 1.51
N GLY A 232 -30.90 22.62 1.80
CA GLY A 232 -30.51 21.30 1.33
C GLY A 232 -29.10 20.92 1.72
N HIS A 233 -28.62 19.82 1.15
CA HIS A 233 -27.23 19.37 1.30
C HIS A 233 -26.46 19.68 0.02
N TYR A 234 -25.24 20.18 0.19
CA TYR A 234 -24.39 20.62 -0.90
C TYR A 234 -23.00 20.03 -0.74
N VAL A 235 -22.45 19.45 -1.81
CA VAL A 235 -21.08 18.94 -1.85
C VAL A 235 -20.19 19.96 -2.51
N PHE A 236 -19.09 20.28 -1.84
CA PHE A 236 -18.03 21.15 -2.32
C PHE A 236 -16.84 20.29 -2.71
N PHE A 237 -16.18 20.62 -3.81
CA PHE A 237 -14.89 20.04 -4.20
C PHE A 237 -13.93 21.18 -4.50
N THR A 238 -12.71 21.11 -3.97
CA THR A 238 -11.68 22.15 -4.16
C THR A 238 -10.38 21.55 -4.70
N GLU A 239 -9.75 22.28 -5.62
CA GLU A 239 -8.49 21.89 -6.26
C GLU A 239 -7.38 21.64 -5.23
N TYR A 240 -7.33 22.46 -4.18
CA TYR A 240 -6.39 22.34 -3.05
C TYR A 240 -7.13 22.22 -1.72
N MET A 241 -6.44 21.83 -0.66
CA MET A 241 -7.02 21.78 0.68
C MET A 241 -7.32 23.18 1.23
N PRO A 242 -8.57 23.49 1.67
CA PRO A 242 -8.94 24.84 2.13
C PRO A 242 -8.09 25.35 3.30
N LEU A 243 -7.60 24.46 4.16
CA LEU A 243 -6.74 24.78 5.30
C LEU A 243 -5.42 25.44 4.90
N GLU A 244 -4.91 25.19 3.69
CA GLU A 244 -3.71 25.89 3.17
C GLU A 244 -3.94 27.39 2.97
N PHE A 245 -5.20 27.81 2.98
CA PHE A 245 -5.65 29.19 2.84
C PHE A 245 -6.35 29.70 4.11
N GLU A 246 -6.22 28.99 5.23
CA GLU A 246 -6.74 29.40 6.53
C GLU A 246 -5.62 29.98 7.39
N ALA A 247 -5.74 31.26 7.77
CA ALA A 247 -4.80 31.91 8.69
C ALA A 247 -5.41 31.91 10.11
N ASP A 248 -5.79 33.08 10.63
CA ASP A 248 -6.35 33.22 11.97
C ASP A 248 -7.89 33.06 12.01
N GLU A 249 -8.53 32.71 10.89
CA GLU A 249 -9.99 32.63 10.76
C GLU A 249 -10.44 31.55 9.78
N HIS A 250 -11.50 30.82 10.15
CA HIS A 250 -12.12 29.75 9.36
C HIS A 250 -12.50 30.17 7.93
N PHE A 251 -12.24 29.29 6.97
CA PHE A 251 -12.43 29.57 5.55
C PHE A 251 -13.91 29.71 5.15
N PHE A 252 -14.85 29.10 5.88
CA PHE A 252 -16.28 29.14 5.52
C PHE A 252 -17.17 29.64 6.67
N LYS A 253 -17.96 30.69 6.39
CA LYS A 253 -18.80 31.38 7.39
C LYS A 253 -20.19 31.72 6.88
N ASP A 254 -21.16 31.81 7.79
CA ASP A 254 -22.48 32.35 7.51
C ASP A 254 -22.51 33.89 7.48
N SER A 255 -23.67 34.47 7.14
CA SER A 255 -23.87 35.92 7.11
C SER A 255 -23.72 36.63 8.46
N HIS A 256 -23.69 35.90 9.57
CA HIS A 256 -23.50 36.42 10.92
C HIS A 256 -22.06 36.26 11.41
N GLY A 257 -21.18 35.65 10.61
CA GLY A 257 -19.79 35.41 10.92
C GLY A 257 -19.54 34.13 11.72
N ASN A 258 -20.53 33.24 11.85
CA ASN A 258 -20.34 31.92 12.47
C ASN A 258 -19.65 30.98 11.49
N ASN A 259 -18.76 30.13 12.00
CA ASN A 259 -18.10 29.11 11.19
C ASN A 259 -19.11 28.05 10.73
N MET A 260 -18.97 27.64 9.48
CA MET A 260 -19.75 26.55 8.89
C MET A 260 -18.88 25.30 8.85
N GLU A 261 -19.28 24.28 9.60
CA GLU A 261 -18.60 22.99 9.62
C GLU A 261 -19.30 22.00 8.68
N PRO A 262 -18.55 21.13 7.98
CA PRO A 262 -19.15 20.12 7.13
C PRO A 262 -19.79 19.00 7.95
N SER A 263 -20.84 18.37 7.40
CA SER A 263 -21.43 17.16 7.97
C SER A 263 -20.64 15.89 7.62
N ALA A 264 -19.79 15.96 6.58
CA ALA A 264 -18.78 14.98 6.23
C ALA A 264 -17.73 15.62 5.32
N GLU A 265 -16.47 15.20 5.39
CA GLU A 265 -15.39 15.70 4.53
C GLU A 265 -14.33 14.64 4.24
N GLU A 266 -13.61 14.83 3.13
CA GLU A 266 -12.55 13.95 2.65
C GLU A 266 -11.38 14.80 2.12
N PRO A 267 -10.13 14.60 2.61
CA PRO A 267 -9.80 13.82 3.81
C PRO A 267 -10.33 14.48 5.11
N GLU A 268 -10.62 13.68 6.15
CA GLU A 268 -11.07 14.18 7.46
C GLU A 268 -10.00 15.09 8.12
N SER A 269 -10.38 16.30 8.50
CA SER A 269 -9.52 17.24 9.22
C SER A 269 -9.64 17.06 10.75
N ARG A 270 -8.50 17.02 11.45
CA ARG A 270 -8.46 16.86 12.92
C ARG A 270 -8.73 18.20 13.61
N HIS A 271 -9.98 18.44 13.99
CA HIS A 271 -10.34 19.56 14.87
C HIS A 271 -10.34 19.13 16.35
N ASP A 272 -9.16 19.09 16.98
CA ASP A 272 -9.04 19.08 18.44
C ASP A 272 -9.08 20.52 18.97
N HIS A 273 -10.22 20.93 19.50
CA HIS A 273 -10.32 22.12 20.34
C HIS A 273 -9.80 21.78 21.74
N ASP A 274 -8.61 22.26 22.10
CA ASP A 274 -8.33 22.74 23.46
C ASP A 274 -7.13 23.70 23.50
N GLU A 275 -7.35 24.82 24.21
CA GLU A 275 -6.41 25.93 24.37
C GLU A 275 -5.21 25.62 25.28
N MET A 276 -4.11 26.33 24.98
CA MET A 276 -3.10 26.90 25.88
C MET A 276 -1.87 26.09 26.36
N HIS A 277 -0.72 26.63 25.91
CA HIS A 277 0.61 26.73 26.55
C HIS A 277 1.32 25.40 26.90
N GLU A 278 2.56 25.15 26.46
CA GLU A 278 3.74 25.92 26.85
C GLU A 278 4.93 25.44 25.99
N LYS A 279 5.69 26.40 25.46
CA LYS A 279 6.99 26.13 24.82
C LYS A 279 8.00 25.84 25.93
N GLU A 280 8.71 24.71 25.86
CA GLU A 280 10.17 24.68 25.99
C GLU A 280 10.75 23.26 25.83
N ASN A 281 11.86 23.22 25.08
CA ASN A 281 12.82 22.13 24.95
C ASN A 281 12.33 20.84 24.27
N ILE A 282 12.74 20.69 23.00
CA ILE A 282 13.48 19.53 22.49
C ILE A 282 14.00 19.93 21.09
N GLN A 283 15.27 20.33 21.03
CA GLN A 283 16.07 20.13 19.83
C GLN A 283 16.50 18.66 19.85
N ILE A 284 16.44 18.01 18.69
CA ILE A 284 16.78 16.59 18.41
C ILE A 284 15.56 15.63 18.54
N TYR A 285 14.58 15.71 17.62
CA TYR A 285 13.68 14.60 17.22
C TYR A 285 12.89 14.96 15.93
N ASP A 286 13.54 15.45 14.86
CA ASP A 286 12.85 16.07 13.72
C ASP A 286 12.82 15.26 12.41
N GLU A 287 13.00 13.92 12.45
CA GLU A 287 12.92 13.10 11.22
C GLU A 287 11.98 11.87 11.30
N MET A 288 11.24 11.64 12.40
CA MET A 288 10.42 10.43 12.56
C MET A 288 8.93 10.63 12.92
N HIS A 289 8.41 11.86 12.90
CA HIS A 289 6.99 12.12 13.20
C HIS A 289 6.30 12.91 12.09
N LYS A 290 6.11 12.27 10.92
CA LYS A 290 5.15 12.73 9.90
C LYS A 290 3.97 11.80 9.62
N HIS A 291 3.85 10.67 10.31
CA HIS A 291 2.69 9.77 10.12
C HIS A 291 2.32 9.12 11.44
N ALA A 292 1.56 9.82 12.28
CA ALA A 292 0.95 9.18 13.45
C ALA A 292 -0.31 9.92 13.90
N GLU A 293 -1.14 10.41 12.97
CA GLU A 293 -2.36 11.11 13.31
C GLU A 293 -3.48 10.87 12.26
N ASN A 294 -4.05 9.66 12.19
CA ASN A 294 -5.51 9.40 11.98
C ASN A 294 -5.88 7.91 12.08
N ARG A 295 -6.75 7.58 13.06
CA ARG A 295 -7.49 6.31 13.10
C ARG A 295 -8.90 6.53 13.59
N SER A 296 -9.82 6.45 12.64
CA SER A 296 -11.18 5.98 12.84
C SER A 296 -11.32 4.70 12.01
N ALA A 297 -11.93 3.69 12.60
CA ALA A 297 -12.12 2.38 12.00
C ALA A 297 -13.10 2.45 10.82
N GLY A 298 -12.56 2.58 9.60
CA GLY A 298 -13.23 2.34 8.34
C GLY A 298 -12.37 1.39 7.50
N HIS A 299 -13.00 0.41 6.84
CA HIS A 299 -12.31 -0.60 6.05
C HIS A 299 -11.57 0.06 4.86
N HIS A 300 -10.27 0.32 5.02
CA HIS A 300 -9.40 0.82 3.96
C HIS A 300 -9.20 -0.28 2.91
N HIS A 301 -9.80 -0.12 1.73
CA HIS A 301 -9.26 -0.72 0.52
C HIS A 301 -8.04 0.12 0.15
N GLY A 302 -6.83 -0.47 0.22
CA GLY A 302 -5.57 0.25 0.02
C GLY A 302 -5.51 0.94 -1.35
N GLU A 303 -5.00 2.18 -1.39
CA GLU A 303 -4.78 2.97 -2.63
C GLU A 303 -3.86 2.24 -3.63
N PHE A 304 -3.03 1.32 -3.13
CA PHE A 304 -2.02 0.61 -3.89
C PHE A 304 -2.23 -0.90 -3.84
N ASP A 305 -1.78 -1.59 -4.89
CA ASP A 305 -1.70 -3.05 -4.89
C ASP A 305 -0.54 -3.49 -3.97
N PRO A 306 -0.80 -4.30 -2.92
CA PRO A 306 0.22 -4.75 -1.98
C PRO A 306 1.11 -5.89 -2.49
N HIS A 307 0.81 -6.53 -3.64
CA HIS A 307 1.50 -7.73 -4.12
C HIS A 307 2.88 -7.46 -4.77
N ILE A 308 3.67 -6.58 -4.14
CA ILE A 308 4.93 -6.02 -4.65
C ILE A 308 5.99 -7.07 -5.01
N TRP A 309 5.94 -8.25 -4.37
CA TRP A 309 6.91 -9.33 -4.53
C TRP A 309 6.71 -10.15 -5.82
N LEU A 310 5.63 -9.89 -6.56
CA LEU A 310 5.38 -10.53 -7.85
C LEU A 310 6.10 -9.81 -9.02
N ASP A 311 6.88 -8.77 -8.73
CA ASP A 311 7.94 -8.24 -9.60
C ASP A 311 9.30 -8.53 -8.98
N PHE A 312 10.08 -9.43 -9.59
CA PHE A 312 11.37 -9.83 -9.03
C PHE A 312 12.42 -8.70 -9.01
N THR A 313 12.19 -7.61 -9.75
CA THR A 313 13.01 -6.40 -9.63
C THR A 313 12.73 -5.61 -8.36
N ASN A 314 11.50 -5.70 -7.84
CA ASN A 314 11.17 -5.20 -6.51
C ASN A 314 11.81 -6.06 -5.43
N ASP A 315 11.75 -7.39 -5.55
CA ASP A 315 12.39 -8.31 -4.60
C ASP A 315 13.89 -8.05 -4.46
N MET A 316 14.57 -7.70 -5.56
CA MET A 316 15.97 -7.31 -5.52
C MET A 316 16.24 -6.04 -4.71
N LYS A 317 15.34 -5.06 -4.75
CA LYS A 317 15.44 -3.82 -3.94
C LYS A 317 15.13 -4.10 -2.48
N ILE A 318 14.11 -4.93 -2.22
CA ILE A 318 13.75 -5.38 -0.87
C ILE A 318 14.92 -6.14 -0.24
N ALA A 319 15.59 -7.00 -1.00
CA ALA A 319 16.79 -7.70 -0.54
C ALA A 319 17.93 -6.74 -0.16
N ASP A 320 18.14 -5.65 -0.92
CA ASP A 320 19.12 -4.61 -0.54
C ASP A 320 18.71 -3.89 0.75
N ALA A 321 17.42 -3.56 0.90
CA ALA A 321 16.89 -2.89 2.10
C ALA A 321 17.03 -3.77 3.35
N ILE A 322 16.76 -5.07 3.25
CA ILE A 322 16.96 -6.04 4.33
C ILE A 322 18.45 -6.10 4.73
N ALA A 323 19.36 -6.16 3.75
CA ALA A 323 20.79 -6.17 4.03
C ALA A 323 21.26 -4.90 4.75
N GLU A 324 20.72 -3.74 4.39
CA GLU A 324 21.03 -2.47 5.05
C GLU A 324 20.52 -2.45 6.49
N VAL A 325 19.26 -2.83 6.75
CA VAL A 325 18.69 -2.90 8.10
C VAL A 325 19.45 -3.90 8.99
N PHE A 326 19.81 -5.06 8.45
CA PHE A 326 20.62 -6.04 9.19
C PHE A 326 22.02 -5.48 9.50
N SER A 327 22.62 -4.74 8.57
CA SER A 327 23.92 -4.10 8.77
C SER A 327 23.89 -2.95 9.79
N GLN A 328 22.76 -2.26 9.92
CA GLN A 328 22.58 -1.24 10.97
C GLN A 328 22.49 -1.90 12.35
N LYS A 329 21.81 -3.04 12.45
CA LYS A 329 21.61 -3.76 13.70
C LYS A 329 22.85 -4.57 14.12
N ASP A 330 23.57 -5.11 13.16
CA ASP A 330 24.84 -5.84 13.33
C ASP A 330 25.91 -5.32 12.35
N PRO A 331 26.61 -4.22 12.70
CA PRO A 331 27.62 -3.61 11.84
C PRO A 331 28.79 -4.51 11.49
N GLU A 332 29.15 -5.46 12.37
CA GLU A 332 30.22 -6.44 12.10
C GLU A 332 29.82 -7.42 11.00
N GLY A 333 28.52 -7.69 10.84
CA GLY A 333 27.96 -8.57 9.81
C GLY A 333 27.77 -7.91 8.44
N ARG A 334 28.05 -6.61 8.27
CA ARG A 334 27.72 -5.86 7.05
C ARG A 334 28.19 -6.53 5.76
N GLU A 335 29.47 -6.86 5.65
CA GLU A 335 30.00 -7.51 4.44
C GLU A 335 29.33 -8.87 4.16
N TYR A 336 28.98 -9.61 5.21
CA TYR A 336 28.29 -10.89 5.13
C TYR A 336 26.87 -10.74 4.58
N TYR A 337 26.08 -9.80 5.13
CA TYR A 337 24.71 -9.55 4.67
C TYR A 337 24.66 -9.10 3.21
N PHE A 338 25.52 -8.17 2.81
CA PHE A 338 25.59 -7.71 1.42
C PHE A 338 26.07 -8.79 0.45
N ALA A 339 27.01 -9.65 0.86
CA ALA A 339 27.44 -10.78 0.04
C ALA A 339 26.30 -11.79 -0.18
N ASN A 340 25.54 -12.09 0.88
CA ASN A 340 24.38 -12.99 0.79
C ASN A 340 23.24 -12.39 -0.03
N ALA A 341 22.94 -11.10 0.15
CA ALA A 341 21.96 -10.37 -0.65
C ALA A 341 22.32 -10.40 -2.13
N LYS A 342 23.58 -10.13 -2.48
CA LYS A 342 24.07 -10.25 -3.85
C LYS A 342 23.89 -11.67 -4.41
N ALA A 343 24.20 -12.70 -3.63
CA ALA A 343 24.04 -14.09 -4.06
C ALA A 343 22.56 -14.48 -4.25
N TYR A 344 21.65 -13.96 -3.41
CA TYR A 344 20.23 -14.20 -3.54
C TYR A 344 19.63 -13.43 -4.73
N LYS A 345 20.00 -12.16 -4.92
CA LYS A 345 19.62 -11.35 -6.07
C LYS A 345 20.01 -11.99 -7.39
N ALA A 346 21.18 -12.62 -7.50
CA ALA A 346 21.55 -13.37 -8.69
C ALA A 346 20.57 -14.52 -9.04
N LYS A 347 19.89 -15.10 -8.04
CA LYS A 347 18.82 -16.09 -8.28
C LYS A 347 17.54 -15.43 -8.77
N LEU A 348 17.15 -14.30 -8.19
CA LEU A 348 16.01 -13.49 -8.64
C LEU A 348 16.23 -12.97 -10.08
N GLU A 349 17.41 -12.48 -10.40
CA GLU A 349 17.79 -12.05 -11.76
C GLU A 349 17.69 -13.20 -12.76
N LYS A 350 18.12 -14.40 -12.36
CA LYS A 350 17.98 -15.58 -13.20
C LYS A 350 16.50 -15.94 -13.40
N LEU A 351 15.71 -15.94 -12.33
CA LEU A 351 14.28 -16.23 -12.39
C LEU A 351 13.53 -15.23 -13.28
N ASP A 352 13.80 -13.93 -13.14
CA ASP A 352 13.26 -12.87 -14.01
C ASP A 352 13.65 -13.09 -15.48
N SER A 353 14.92 -13.44 -15.74
CA SER A 353 15.39 -13.76 -17.09
C SER A 353 14.69 -14.99 -17.68
N ASP A 354 14.47 -16.03 -16.88
CA ASP A 354 13.77 -17.24 -17.29
C ASP A 354 12.31 -16.93 -17.64
N TYR A 355 11.63 -16.09 -16.85
CA TYR A 355 10.28 -15.60 -17.15
C TYR A 355 10.25 -14.79 -18.46
N ILE A 356 11.14 -13.80 -18.62
CA ILE A 356 11.21 -12.99 -19.86
C ILE A 356 11.39 -13.90 -21.08
N GLN A 357 12.32 -14.85 -20.99
CA GLN A 357 12.61 -15.75 -22.10
C GLN A 357 11.43 -16.68 -22.41
N ALA A 358 10.92 -17.39 -21.41
CA ALA A 358 9.87 -18.39 -21.60
C ALA A 358 8.54 -17.75 -22.03
N LEU A 359 8.24 -16.53 -21.55
CA LEU A 359 6.99 -15.85 -21.85
C LEU A 359 7.03 -15.04 -23.15
N SER A 360 8.21 -14.87 -23.78
CA SER A 360 8.37 -14.08 -25.01
C SER A 360 7.60 -14.64 -26.21
N ASN A 361 7.47 -15.97 -26.32
CA ASN A 361 6.89 -16.67 -27.46
C ASN A 361 5.60 -17.42 -27.11
N CYS A 362 4.74 -16.78 -26.32
CA CYS A 362 3.42 -17.30 -25.99
C CYS A 362 2.37 -16.94 -27.03
N ARG A 363 1.45 -17.87 -27.29
CA ARG A 363 0.37 -17.65 -28.25
C ARG A 363 -0.63 -16.60 -27.76
N THR A 364 -0.87 -16.56 -26.46
CA THR A 364 -1.66 -15.52 -25.80
C THR A 364 -0.81 -14.83 -24.72
N LYS A 365 -1.19 -13.61 -24.37
CA LYS A 365 -0.62 -12.84 -23.26
C LYS A 365 -1.62 -12.66 -22.12
N GLU A 366 -2.81 -13.24 -22.27
CA GLU A 366 -3.90 -13.12 -21.33
C GLU A 366 -4.15 -14.44 -20.60
N PHE A 367 -4.39 -14.38 -19.29
CA PHE A 367 -4.84 -15.50 -18.48
C PHE A 367 -6.00 -15.12 -17.56
N ILE A 368 -6.74 -16.12 -17.06
CA ILE A 368 -7.81 -15.91 -16.08
C ILE A 368 -7.38 -16.54 -14.77
N THR A 369 -7.61 -15.85 -13.65
CA THR A 369 -7.53 -16.40 -12.30
C THR A 369 -8.92 -16.46 -11.66
N GLY A 370 -9.25 -17.61 -11.09
CA GLY A 370 -10.41 -17.79 -10.21
C GLY A 370 -10.15 -17.36 -8.76
N GLY A 371 -8.97 -16.81 -8.47
CA GLY A 371 -8.57 -16.22 -7.19
C GLY A 371 -8.70 -14.70 -7.18
N HIS A 372 -7.93 -14.03 -6.32
CA HIS A 372 -7.95 -12.56 -6.20
C HIS A 372 -6.97 -11.87 -7.15
N ASN A 373 -7.15 -10.56 -7.24
CA ASN A 373 -6.32 -9.67 -8.02
C ASN A 373 -4.95 -9.51 -7.33
N ALA A 374 -4.07 -10.50 -7.52
CA ALA A 374 -2.71 -10.50 -6.97
C ALA A 374 -1.62 -10.18 -8.00
N TYR A 375 -1.91 -10.32 -9.29
CA TYR A 375 -0.87 -10.52 -10.30
C TYR A 375 -0.52 -9.26 -11.10
N ALA A 376 -0.93 -8.06 -10.68
CA ALA A 376 -0.71 -6.83 -11.44
C ALA A 376 0.77 -6.51 -11.66
N TYR A 377 1.61 -6.68 -10.62
CA TYR A 377 3.07 -6.51 -10.75
C TYR A 377 3.68 -7.50 -11.75
N LEU A 378 3.32 -8.78 -11.67
CA LEU A 378 3.78 -9.82 -12.59
C LEU A 378 3.33 -9.52 -14.03
N ALA A 379 2.05 -9.15 -14.19
CA ALA A 379 1.47 -8.86 -15.49
C ALA A 379 2.15 -7.67 -16.15
N LYS A 380 2.35 -6.57 -15.40
CA LYS A 380 3.09 -5.39 -15.87
C LYS A 380 4.53 -5.74 -16.25
N ARG A 381 5.24 -6.51 -15.42
CA ARG A 381 6.65 -6.86 -15.64
C ARG A 381 6.87 -7.63 -16.93
N TYR A 382 5.97 -8.57 -17.25
CA TYR A 382 6.14 -9.50 -18.38
C TYR A 382 5.22 -9.21 -19.58
N GLY A 383 4.50 -8.07 -19.56
CA GLY A 383 3.60 -7.67 -20.64
C GLY A 383 2.44 -8.66 -20.83
N LEU A 384 1.87 -9.11 -19.71
CA LEU A 384 0.67 -9.95 -19.68
C LEU A 384 -0.54 -9.10 -19.29
N SER A 385 -1.72 -9.66 -19.54
CA SER A 385 -2.99 -9.17 -19.02
C SER A 385 -3.67 -10.31 -18.28
N PHE A 386 -4.52 -10.00 -17.32
CA PHE A 386 -5.29 -11.03 -16.65
C PHE A 386 -6.67 -10.53 -16.24
N ILE A 387 -7.56 -11.49 -16.10
CA ILE A 387 -8.91 -11.27 -15.61
C ILE A 387 -9.00 -12.02 -14.29
N SER A 388 -9.30 -11.29 -13.23
CA SER A 388 -9.50 -11.85 -11.91
C SER A 388 -10.99 -12.06 -11.65
N ALA A 389 -11.33 -13.16 -11.00
CA ALA A 389 -12.69 -13.42 -10.62
C ALA A 389 -13.07 -12.71 -9.32
N HIS A 390 -12.10 -12.37 -8.47
CA HIS A 390 -12.28 -11.50 -7.31
C HIS A 390 -11.50 -10.20 -7.44
N GLY A 391 -11.85 -9.19 -6.63
CA GLY A 391 -11.02 -7.99 -6.43
C GLY A 391 -9.70 -8.34 -5.72
N ILE A 392 -9.02 -7.37 -5.11
CA ILE A 392 -7.69 -7.58 -4.49
C ILE A 392 -7.73 -8.55 -3.29
N SER A 393 -8.88 -8.75 -2.63
CA SER A 393 -9.02 -9.68 -1.52
C SER A 393 -9.78 -10.97 -1.93
N PRO A 394 -9.29 -12.17 -1.53
CA PRO A 394 -9.84 -13.47 -1.96
C PRO A 394 -11.22 -13.84 -1.42
N ASP A 395 -11.70 -13.14 -0.39
CA ASP A 395 -12.94 -13.52 0.32
C ASP A 395 -14.22 -12.90 -0.26
N SER A 396 -14.10 -12.07 -1.30
CA SER A 396 -15.26 -11.42 -1.93
C SER A 396 -15.86 -12.30 -3.02
N GLU A 397 -16.93 -13.07 -2.76
CA GLU A 397 -17.57 -13.89 -3.81
C GLU A 397 -18.01 -13.00 -5.01
N PRO A 398 -17.76 -13.43 -6.27
CA PRO A 398 -18.14 -12.66 -7.43
C PRO A 398 -19.64 -12.61 -7.60
N THR A 399 -20.13 -11.54 -8.20
CA THR A 399 -21.53 -11.48 -8.60
C THR A 399 -21.82 -12.50 -9.72
N PRO A 400 -23.06 -13.02 -9.84
CA PRO A 400 -23.44 -13.86 -10.98
C PRO A 400 -23.17 -13.21 -12.35
N GLN A 401 -23.23 -11.88 -12.42
CA GLN A 401 -22.92 -11.08 -13.61
C GLN A 401 -21.43 -11.19 -13.97
N THR A 402 -20.55 -10.94 -12.98
CA THR A 402 -19.09 -11.07 -13.13
C THR A 402 -18.73 -12.49 -13.59
N LEU A 403 -19.32 -13.53 -12.97
CA LEU A 403 -19.07 -14.91 -13.39
C LEU A 403 -19.52 -15.18 -14.84
N ALA A 404 -20.70 -14.70 -15.23
CA ALA A 404 -21.20 -14.88 -16.59
C ALA A 404 -20.30 -14.18 -17.63
N GLU A 405 -19.77 -13.02 -17.28
CA GLU A 405 -18.85 -12.24 -18.11
C GLU A 405 -17.49 -12.93 -18.26
N ILE A 406 -16.90 -13.43 -17.17
CA ILE A 406 -15.66 -14.21 -17.21
C ILE A 406 -15.84 -15.45 -18.09
N ILE A 407 -16.95 -16.19 -17.94
CA ILE A 407 -17.26 -17.36 -18.78
C ILE A 407 -17.35 -16.95 -20.26
N LYS A 408 -17.97 -15.81 -20.56
CA LYS A 408 -18.08 -15.29 -21.93
C LYS A 408 -16.70 -14.99 -22.50
N ILE A 409 -15.87 -14.22 -21.78
CA ILE A 409 -14.52 -13.85 -22.22
C ILE A 409 -13.64 -15.08 -22.40
N THR A 410 -13.68 -16.03 -21.45
CA THR A 410 -12.93 -17.30 -21.55
C THR A 410 -13.21 -18.00 -22.88
N ARG A 411 -14.48 -18.10 -23.28
CA ARG A 411 -14.89 -18.75 -24.53
C ARG A 411 -14.52 -17.92 -25.77
N GLU A 412 -14.77 -16.62 -25.74
CA GLU A 412 -14.53 -15.71 -26.88
C GLU A 412 -13.05 -15.57 -27.20
N HIS A 413 -12.20 -15.43 -26.18
CA HIS A 413 -10.75 -15.34 -26.31
C HIS A 413 -10.09 -16.72 -26.47
N GLY A 414 -10.86 -17.80 -26.30
CA GLY A 414 -10.40 -19.18 -26.47
C GLY A 414 -9.35 -19.60 -25.44
N LEU A 415 -9.46 -19.09 -24.21
CA LEU A 415 -8.55 -19.36 -23.11
C LEU A 415 -8.74 -20.81 -22.62
N LYS A 416 -7.64 -21.57 -22.59
CA LYS A 416 -7.67 -23.02 -22.36
C LYS A 416 -7.55 -23.40 -20.89
N HIS A 417 -7.13 -22.46 -20.04
CA HIS A 417 -6.85 -22.71 -18.64
C HIS A 417 -7.42 -21.61 -17.75
N VAL A 418 -7.90 -22.01 -16.57
CA VAL A 418 -8.32 -21.12 -15.49
C VAL A 418 -7.39 -21.37 -14.31
N MET A 419 -6.67 -20.33 -13.90
CA MET A 419 -5.75 -20.41 -12.78
C MET A 419 -6.51 -20.38 -11.46
N PHE A 420 -5.99 -21.03 -10.42
CA PHE A 420 -6.54 -20.95 -9.07
C PHE A 420 -5.42 -21.01 -8.04
N GLU A 421 -5.71 -20.47 -6.87
CA GLU A 421 -4.75 -20.37 -5.76
C GLU A 421 -4.89 -21.56 -4.82
N GLU A 422 -3.79 -21.94 -4.17
CA GLU A 422 -3.75 -23.12 -3.29
C GLU A 422 -4.58 -22.93 -2.02
N LEU A 423 -4.53 -21.73 -1.42
CA LEU A 423 -5.08 -21.43 -0.10
C LEU A 423 -6.50 -20.89 -0.14
N VAL A 424 -7.06 -20.72 -1.35
CA VAL A 424 -8.41 -20.22 -1.60
C VAL A 424 -9.27 -21.34 -2.18
N SER A 425 -10.58 -21.29 -1.93
CA SER A 425 -11.53 -22.29 -2.46
C SER A 425 -11.51 -22.33 -4.00
N PRO A 426 -11.27 -23.49 -4.65
CA PRO A 426 -11.20 -23.59 -6.11
C PRO A 426 -12.56 -23.56 -6.81
N ARG A 427 -13.67 -23.50 -6.07
CA ARG A 427 -15.05 -23.62 -6.60
C ARG A 427 -15.34 -22.70 -7.78
N LEU A 428 -14.80 -21.49 -7.75
CA LEU A 428 -15.02 -20.52 -8.81
C LEU A 428 -14.28 -20.89 -10.09
N ALA A 429 -13.00 -21.28 -9.96
CA ALA A 429 -12.23 -21.81 -11.08
C ALA A 429 -12.85 -23.09 -11.64
N GLU A 430 -13.37 -23.97 -10.78
CA GLU A 430 -14.13 -25.17 -11.17
C GLU A 430 -15.40 -24.81 -11.93
N ALA A 431 -16.19 -23.85 -11.46
CA ALA A 431 -17.41 -23.40 -12.13
C ALA A 431 -17.12 -22.82 -13.53
N ILE A 432 -16.07 -21.99 -13.65
CA ILE A 432 -15.64 -21.45 -14.95
C ILE A 432 -15.17 -22.60 -15.85
N SER A 433 -14.38 -23.53 -15.32
CA SER A 433 -13.89 -24.72 -16.04
C SER A 433 -15.04 -25.58 -16.60
N GLU A 434 -16.04 -25.89 -15.78
CA GLU A 434 -17.21 -26.70 -16.19
C GLU A 434 -18.02 -26.04 -17.31
N GLN A 435 -18.18 -24.72 -17.25
CA GLN A 435 -18.95 -23.98 -18.24
C GLN A 435 -18.17 -23.74 -19.54
N THR A 436 -16.85 -23.55 -19.47
CA THR A 436 -16.05 -23.13 -20.63
C THR A 436 -15.34 -24.30 -21.31
N GLY A 437 -15.12 -25.40 -20.59
CA GLY A 437 -14.26 -26.51 -21.00
C GLY A 437 -12.76 -26.23 -20.81
N ALA A 438 -12.38 -25.08 -20.25
CA ALA A 438 -11.01 -24.78 -19.85
C ALA A 438 -10.58 -25.67 -18.69
N LYS A 439 -9.29 -25.98 -18.57
CA LYS A 439 -8.75 -26.81 -17.47
C LYS A 439 -8.30 -25.93 -16.32
N THR A 440 -8.48 -26.37 -15.09
CA THR A 440 -7.89 -25.68 -13.93
C THR A 440 -6.39 -25.92 -13.86
N ILE A 441 -5.62 -24.93 -13.41
CA ILE A 441 -4.19 -25.03 -13.17
C ILE A 441 -3.80 -24.23 -11.92
N LEU A 442 -2.91 -24.77 -11.09
CA LEU A 442 -2.47 -24.10 -9.88
C LEU A 442 -1.57 -22.92 -10.24
N PHE A 443 -1.82 -21.77 -9.61
CA PHE A 443 -1.01 -20.58 -9.73
C PHE A 443 -1.01 -19.86 -8.38
N ASN A 444 0.14 -19.81 -7.73
CA ASN A 444 0.24 -19.39 -6.34
C ASN A 444 0.66 -17.91 -6.25
N PRO A 445 -0.03 -17.06 -5.47
CA PRO A 445 0.34 -15.65 -5.31
C PRO A 445 1.66 -15.45 -4.54
N GLY A 446 2.23 -16.48 -3.92
CA GLY A 446 3.57 -16.47 -3.33
C GLY A 446 3.66 -15.94 -1.89
N HIS A 447 2.54 -15.54 -1.27
CA HIS A 447 2.54 -14.92 0.06
C HIS A 447 2.70 -15.90 1.22
N ASN A 448 2.33 -17.18 1.05
CA ASN A 448 2.39 -18.21 2.10
C ASN A 448 2.51 -19.62 1.50
N LEU A 449 2.81 -20.60 2.34
CA LEU A 449 2.84 -22.03 2.00
C LEU A 449 1.86 -22.82 2.85
N GLY A 450 1.29 -23.88 2.27
CA GLY A 450 0.65 -24.93 3.05
C GLY A 450 1.60 -25.57 4.07
N LYS A 451 1.05 -26.21 5.10
CA LYS A 451 1.85 -26.86 6.17
C LYS A 451 2.83 -27.91 5.63
N ASP A 452 2.38 -28.70 4.66
CA ASP A 452 3.19 -29.77 4.08
C ASP A 452 4.34 -29.20 3.26
N ASP A 453 4.08 -28.20 2.42
CA ASP A 453 5.09 -27.52 1.60
C ASP A 453 6.13 -26.79 2.47
N PHE A 454 5.69 -26.12 3.53
CA PHE A 454 6.58 -25.53 4.51
C PHE A 454 7.46 -26.60 5.18
N GLY A 455 6.89 -27.75 5.57
CA GLY A 455 7.63 -28.88 6.15
C GLY A 455 8.60 -29.57 5.19
N ASN A 456 8.30 -29.55 3.89
CA ASN A 456 9.15 -30.11 2.83
C ASN A 456 10.23 -29.14 2.34
N GLY A 457 10.24 -27.91 2.84
CA GLY A 457 11.25 -26.90 2.47
C GLY A 457 11.03 -26.30 1.09
N VAL A 458 9.77 -26.22 0.62
CA VAL A 458 9.42 -25.43 -0.57
C VAL A 458 9.84 -23.98 -0.31
N THR A 459 10.48 -23.37 -1.30
CA THR A 459 10.98 -21.99 -1.27
C THR A 459 10.15 -21.09 -2.16
N PHE A 460 10.17 -19.79 -1.90
CA PHE A 460 9.60 -18.76 -2.77
C PHE A 460 10.11 -18.92 -4.22
N ILE A 461 11.42 -19.10 -4.41
CA ILE A 461 12.01 -19.34 -5.74
C ILE A 461 11.40 -20.58 -6.39
N SER A 462 11.33 -21.72 -5.69
CA SER A 462 10.78 -22.95 -6.27
C SER A 462 9.29 -22.87 -6.58
N LEU A 463 8.55 -22.05 -5.82
CA LEU A 463 7.14 -21.77 -6.05
C LEU A 463 6.94 -20.90 -7.30
N MET A 464 7.77 -19.88 -7.47
CA MET A 464 7.77 -19.05 -8.68
C MET A 464 8.24 -19.83 -9.91
N GLU A 465 9.20 -20.76 -9.78
CA GLU A 465 9.56 -21.67 -10.87
C GLU A 465 8.38 -22.57 -11.29
N GLN A 466 7.57 -23.06 -10.34
CA GLN A 466 6.35 -23.81 -10.65
C GLN A 466 5.31 -22.93 -11.34
N ASN A 467 5.13 -21.69 -10.86
CA ASN A 467 4.24 -20.71 -11.49
C ASN A 467 4.64 -20.41 -12.94
N LEU A 468 5.94 -20.38 -13.25
CA LEU A 468 6.40 -20.22 -14.63
C LEU A 468 5.93 -21.36 -15.54
N GLU A 469 5.99 -22.61 -15.06
CA GLU A 469 5.48 -23.76 -15.81
C GLU A 469 3.96 -23.72 -15.98
N SER A 470 3.24 -23.25 -14.97
CA SER A 470 1.80 -22.99 -15.07
C SER A 470 1.48 -21.91 -16.10
N LEU A 471 2.20 -20.79 -16.09
CA LEU A 471 2.06 -19.71 -17.09
C LEU A 471 2.36 -20.20 -18.49
N LYS A 472 3.45 -20.95 -18.69
CA LYS A 472 3.81 -21.52 -20.00
C LYS A 472 2.70 -22.39 -20.57
N THR A 473 2.08 -23.20 -19.72
CA THR A 473 0.98 -24.08 -20.08
C THR A 473 -0.30 -23.28 -20.37
N ALA A 474 -0.65 -22.32 -19.50
CA ALA A 474 -1.85 -21.51 -19.63
C ALA A 474 -1.82 -20.63 -20.88
N LEU A 475 -0.66 -20.02 -21.16
CA LEU A 475 -0.44 -19.08 -22.25
C LEU A 475 -0.03 -19.73 -23.59
N ASP A 476 0.05 -21.07 -23.64
CA ASP A 476 0.38 -21.87 -24.84
C ASP A 476 1.71 -21.40 -25.46
N CYS A 477 2.77 -21.38 -24.64
CA CYS A 477 4.13 -20.97 -25.04
C CYS A 477 4.91 -22.07 -25.76
N ARG A 478 5.79 -21.67 -26.69
CA ARG A 478 6.47 -22.59 -27.63
C ARG A 478 7.98 -22.50 -27.60
#